data_AF-A3EXJ9-F1
#
_entry.id   AF-A3EXJ9-F1
#
_cell.length_a   1.000
_cell.length_b   1.000
_cell.length_c   1.000
_cell.angle_alpha   90.00
_cell.angle_beta   90.00
_cell.angle_gamma   90.00
#
_symmetry.space_group_name_H-M   'P 1'
#
loop_
_entity.id
_entity.type
_entity.pdbx_description
1 polymer ?
#
loop_
_entity_poly.entity_id
_entity_poly.type
_entity_poly.pdbx_seq_one_letter_code
_entity_poly.pdbx_strand_id
1 'polypeptide(L)'
;MSSGSLREMSQARFSETLPSLRKYTRKRQLLAKNGYYLEIFPNGEVGCTRDGSSPNSVLEFLSVGPDLIAIGGHAADKYLAVDNQGKIFTSNSERKECVFRELTGKNFYTLIRTCHSDIHGHGWYLSINNRGRVA
;
A
#
# COMPACT_ATOMS: atom_id res chain seq x y z
N MET A 1 -10.29 -45.43 5.12
CA MET A 1 -11.32 -44.41 4.85
C MET A 1 -10.71 -43.06 5.19
N SER A 2 -10.20 -42.37 4.17
CA SER A 2 -9.50 -41.08 4.31
C SER A 2 -10.51 -39.96 4.14
N SER A 3 -10.88 -39.31 5.23
CA SER A 3 -11.69 -38.09 5.24
C SER A 3 -10.86 -36.90 5.74
N GLY A 4 -9.65 -36.76 5.20
CA GLY A 4 -8.87 -35.52 5.24
C GLY A 4 -9.55 -34.49 4.35
N SER A 5 -10.55 -33.84 4.94
CA SER A 5 -11.52 -32.97 4.30
C SER A 5 -10.87 -31.78 3.58
N LEU A 6 -11.37 -31.51 2.38
CA LEU A 6 -11.16 -30.39 1.45
C LEU A 6 -11.13 -28.97 2.08
N ARG A 7 -11.26 -28.85 3.39
CA ARG A 7 -11.26 -27.60 4.16
C ARG A 7 -9.86 -27.07 4.47
N GLU A 8 -8.84 -27.91 4.56
CA GLU A 8 -7.44 -27.46 4.82
C GLU A 8 -6.77 -26.82 3.59
N MET A 9 -7.22 -27.12 2.38
CA MET A 9 -6.72 -26.49 1.15
C MET A 9 -7.23 -25.05 0.93
N SER A 10 -8.15 -24.56 1.77
CA SER A 10 -8.74 -23.22 1.63
C SER A 10 -7.90 -22.09 2.25
N GLN A 11 -6.81 -22.42 2.93
CA GLN A 11 -6.03 -21.47 3.76
C GLN A 11 -4.56 -21.30 3.37
N ALA A 12 -4.10 -21.90 2.27
CA ALA A 12 -2.85 -21.50 1.63
C ALA A 12 -3.14 -20.52 0.50
N ARG A 13 -3.62 -19.31 0.81
CA ARG A 13 -3.38 -18.21 -0.13
C ARG A 13 -1.86 -18.05 -0.15
N PHE A 14 -1.23 -18.29 -1.29
CA PHE A 14 0.16 -17.85 -1.50
C PHE A 14 0.20 -16.39 -1.08
N SER A 15 0.89 -16.08 0.02
CA SER A 15 1.05 -14.71 0.46
C SER A 15 2.06 -14.09 -0.50
N GLU A 16 1.56 -13.53 -1.61
CA GLU A 16 2.41 -13.05 -2.69
C GLU A 16 3.30 -11.92 -2.19
N THR A 17 4.60 -12.04 -2.46
CA THR A 17 5.58 -11.02 -2.10
C THR A 17 5.67 -9.99 -3.23
N LEU A 18 6.14 -8.78 -2.93
CA LEU A 18 6.28 -7.76 -3.97
C LEU A 18 7.24 -8.18 -5.10
N PRO A 19 8.41 -8.82 -4.81
CA PRO A 19 9.31 -9.31 -5.86
C PRO A 19 8.67 -10.33 -6.82
N SER A 20 7.82 -11.25 -6.34
CA SER A 20 7.20 -12.27 -7.20
C SER A 20 6.23 -11.65 -8.21
N LEU A 21 5.59 -10.55 -7.83
CA LEU A 21 4.59 -9.86 -8.63
C LEU A 21 5.12 -8.65 -9.42
N ARG A 22 6.39 -8.28 -9.24
CA ARG A 22 6.98 -7.05 -9.79
C ARG A 22 6.70 -6.80 -11.28
N LYS A 23 6.75 -7.85 -12.11
CA LYS A 23 6.47 -7.77 -13.55
C LYS A 23 5.04 -7.32 -13.91
N TYR A 24 4.11 -7.40 -12.97
CA TYR A 24 2.72 -6.96 -13.11
C TYR A 24 2.47 -5.58 -12.48
N THR A 25 3.50 -4.97 -11.91
CA THR A 25 3.40 -3.67 -11.26
C THR A 25 3.75 -2.53 -12.22
N ARG A 26 3.28 -1.33 -11.88
CA ARG A 26 3.68 -0.08 -12.54
C ARG A 26 4.51 0.75 -11.58
N LYS A 27 5.68 1.20 -12.02
CA LYS A 27 6.52 2.12 -11.24
C LYS A 27 5.93 3.53 -11.27
N ARG A 28 5.76 4.15 -10.09
CA ARG A 28 5.20 5.50 -9.91
C ARG A 28 5.87 6.18 -8.72
N GLN A 29 5.71 7.49 -8.62
CA GLN A 29 5.96 8.25 -7.40
C GLN A 29 4.64 8.90 -6.95
N LEU A 30 4.42 9.02 -5.64
CA LEU A 30 3.28 9.74 -5.08
C LEU A 30 3.74 11.09 -4.54
N LEU A 31 3.45 12.16 -5.29
CA LEU A 31 3.71 13.53 -4.89
C LEU A 31 2.46 14.13 -4.24
N ALA A 32 2.53 14.39 -2.94
CA ALA A 32 1.50 15.13 -2.22
C ALA A 32 1.48 16.60 -2.66
N LYS A 33 0.31 17.24 -2.53
CA LYS A 33 0.09 18.64 -2.95
C LYS A 33 1.07 19.64 -2.31
N ASN A 34 1.57 19.33 -1.12
CA ASN A 34 2.55 20.16 -0.39
C ASN A 34 4.01 19.90 -0.82
N GLY A 35 4.23 19.14 -1.89
CA GLY A 35 5.54 18.92 -2.51
C GLY A 35 6.37 17.81 -1.89
N TYR A 36 5.76 16.93 -1.08
CA TYR A 36 6.44 15.77 -0.52
C TYR A 36 6.15 14.51 -1.33
N TYR A 37 7.18 13.75 -1.66
CA TYR A 37 7.10 12.39 -2.17
C TYR A 37 7.00 11.41 -1.00
N LEU A 38 6.09 10.45 -1.09
CA LEU A 38 6.05 9.33 -0.15
C LEU A 38 7.30 8.45 -0.30
N GLU A 39 7.87 8.01 0.82
CA GLU A 39 9.00 7.08 0.84
C GLU A 39 8.68 5.83 1.65
N ILE A 40 9.17 4.68 1.18
CA ILE A 40 9.16 3.43 1.93
C ILE A 40 10.61 2.93 2.00
N PHE A 41 11.13 2.86 3.21
CA PHE A 41 12.53 2.50 3.45
C PHE A 41 12.70 0.99 3.62
N PRO A 42 13.88 0.42 3.28
CA PRO A 42 14.17 -1.00 3.49
C PRO A 42 14.04 -1.48 4.94
N ASN A 43 14.25 -0.59 5.92
CA ASN A 43 14.04 -0.86 7.34
C ASN A 43 12.55 -0.97 7.72
N GLY A 44 11.63 -0.67 6.81
CA GLY A 44 10.18 -0.72 7.02
C GLY A 44 9.54 0.59 7.46
N GLU A 45 10.31 1.66 7.64
CA GLU A 45 9.80 3.00 7.93
C GLU A 45 9.10 3.59 6.70
N VAL A 46 8.04 4.36 6.94
CA VAL A 46 7.32 5.12 5.92
C VAL A 46 7.50 6.59 6.22
N GLY A 47 8.11 7.30 5.30
CA GLY A 47 8.48 8.71 5.47
C GLY A 47 8.09 9.53 4.24
N CYS A 48 8.69 10.71 4.14
CA CYS A 48 8.56 11.53 2.94
C CYS A 48 9.77 12.44 2.74
N THR A 49 9.97 12.85 1.49
CA THR A 49 11.07 13.73 1.08
C THR A 49 10.58 14.76 0.07
N ARG A 50 11.32 15.87 -0.08
CA ARG A 50 11.14 16.79 -1.22
C ARG A 50 12.05 16.44 -2.40
N ASP A 51 12.98 15.51 -2.20
CA ASP A 51 13.90 15.03 -3.23
C ASP A 51 13.23 13.95 -4.10
N GLY A 52 12.78 14.35 -5.29
CA GLY A 52 12.19 13.43 -6.27
C GLY A 52 13.16 12.42 -6.87
N SER A 53 14.46 12.53 -6.59
CA SER A 53 15.47 11.55 -7.02
C SER A 53 15.71 10.44 -6.01
N SER A 54 15.10 10.52 -4.82
CA SER A 54 15.26 9.50 -3.78
C SER A 54 14.82 8.11 -4.29
N PRO A 55 15.67 7.07 -4.18
CA PRO A 55 15.30 5.72 -4.59
C PRO A 55 14.16 5.13 -3.74
N ASN A 56 14.00 5.58 -2.49
CA ASN A 56 12.93 5.13 -1.59
C ASN A 56 11.56 5.70 -1.97
N SER A 57 11.53 6.71 -2.84
CA SER A 57 10.28 7.30 -3.37
C SER A 57 9.72 6.57 -4.59
N VAL A 58 10.47 5.62 -5.16
CA VAL A 58 10.01 4.80 -6.28
C VAL A 58 9.09 3.70 -5.76
N LEU A 59 7.83 3.78 -6.13
CA LEU A 59 6.78 2.87 -5.68
C LEU A 59 6.34 1.94 -6.81
N GLU A 60 5.87 0.76 -6.44
CA GLU A 60 5.29 -0.26 -7.32
C GLU A 60 3.79 -0.36 -7.04
N PHE A 61 2.98 -0.09 -8.07
CA PHE A 61 1.53 -0.18 -8.00
C PHE A 61 1.10 -1.48 -8.65
N LEU A 62 0.55 -2.39 -7.84
CA LEU A 62 -0.08 -3.62 -8.28
C LEU A 62 -1.59 -3.41 -8.36
N SER A 63 -2.19 -3.66 -9.52
CA SER A 63 -3.65 -3.69 -9.65
C SER A 63 -4.17 -5.02 -9.10
N VAL A 64 -5.04 -4.97 -8.08
CA VAL A 64 -5.67 -6.17 -7.48
C VAL A 64 -7.16 -6.30 -7.81
N GLY A 65 -7.75 -5.29 -8.45
CA GLY A 65 -9.12 -5.29 -8.94
C GLY A 65 -9.51 -3.92 -9.51
N PRO A 66 -10.76 -3.72 -9.96
CA PRO A 66 -11.26 -2.41 -10.39
C PRO A 66 -11.09 -1.38 -9.26
N ASP A 67 -10.31 -0.33 -9.52
CA ASP A 67 -9.94 0.71 -8.56
C ASP A 67 -9.24 0.22 -7.29
N LEU A 68 -8.83 -1.06 -7.22
CA LEU A 68 -8.14 -1.63 -6.07
C LEU A 68 -6.67 -1.83 -6.38
N ILE A 69 -5.82 -1.31 -5.51
CA ILE A 69 -4.37 -1.34 -5.67
C ILE A 69 -3.68 -1.82 -4.39
N ALA A 70 -2.55 -2.50 -4.55
CA ALA A 70 -1.53 -2.61 -3.52
C ALA A 70 -0.34 -1.72 -3.92
N ILE A 71 0.25 -1.05 -2.93
CA ILE A 71 1.37 -0.13 -3.13
C ILE A 71 2.56 -0.70 -2.38
N GLY A 72 3.71 -0.81 -3.05
CA GLY A 72 4.96 -1.23 -2.41
C GLY A 72 6.13 -0.31 -2.73
N GLY A 73 7.17 -0.36 -1.92
CA GLY A 73 8.42 0.36 -2.18
C GLY A 73 9.35 -0.49 -3.04
N HIS A 74 9.79 0.01 -4.19
CA HIS A 74 10.64 -0.74 -5.11
C HIS A 74 11.97 -1.15 -4.47
N ALA A 75 12.61 -0.23 -3.75
CA ALA A 75 13.87 -0.50 -3.06
C ALA A 75 13.68 -1.29 -1.75
N ALA A 76 12.50 -1.18 -1.13
CA ALA A 76 12.22 -1.77 0.17
C ALA A 76 11.70 -3.21 0.11
N ASP A 77 11.14 -3.63 -1.03
CA ASP A 77 10.45 -4.92 -1.20
C ASP A 77 9.37 -5.18 -0.14
N LYS A 78 8.67 -4.10 0.21
CA LYS A 78 7.61 -4.08 1.22
C LYS A 78 6.39 -3.37 0.71
N TYR A 79 5.23 -3.91 1.03
CA TYR A 79 3.94 -3.25 0.83
C TYR A 79 3.71 -2.19 1.91
N LEU A 80 3.16 -1.04 1.49
CA LEU A 80 2.51 -0.09 2.37
C LEU A 80 1.23 -0.72 2.92
N ALA A 81 0.96 -0.52 4.20
CA ALA A 81 -0.24 -1.03 4.83
C ALA A 81 -0.74 -0.10 5.94
N VAL A 82 -2.05 -0.17 6.20
CA VAL A 82 -2.71 0.63 7.24
C VAL A 82 -3.58 -0.29 8.07
N ASP A 83 -3.45 -0.25 9.40
CA ASP A 83 -4.26 -1.08 10.28
C ASP A 83 -5.68 -0.50 10.47
N ASN A 84 -6.48 -1.14 11.32
CA ASN A 84 -7.84 -0.70 11.65
C ASN A 84 -7.91 0.49 12.61
N GLN A 85 -6.77 1.07 12.99
CA GLN A 85 -6.67 2.30 13.77
C GLN A 85 -6.12 3.46 12.92
N GLY A 86 -5.81 3.21 11.65
CA GLY A 86 -5.21 4.21 10.76
C GLY A 86 -3.70 4.33 10.92
N LYS A 87 -3.04 3.40 11.61
CA LYS A 87 -1.58 3.43 11.75
C LYS A 87 -0.94 2.82 10.51
N ILE A 88 -0.04 3.58 9.91
CA ILE A 88 0.78 3.14 8.79
C ILE A 88 1.87 2.19 9.28
N PHE A 89 2.09 1.11 8.55
CA PHE A 89 3.20 0.20 8.71
C PHE A 89 3.55 -0.45 7.35
N THR A 90 4.54 -1.36 7.34
CA THR A 90 4.93 -2.11 6.14
C THR A 90 4.76 -3.63 6.29
N SER A 91 4.53 -4.32 5.18
CA SER A 91 4.31 -5.77 5.13
C SER A 91 5.20 -6.44 4.08
N ASN A 92 5.79 -7.60 4.41
CA ASN A 92 6.59 -8.38 3.44
C ASN A 92 5.71 -9.19 2.47
N SER A 93 4.43 -9.38 2.81
CA SER A 93 3.45 -10.10 2.00
C SER A 93 2.19 -9.27 1.81
N GLU A 94 1.50 -9.52 0.70
CA GLU A 94 0.18 -8.95 0.44
C GLU A 94 -0.83 -9.46 1.47
N ARG A 95 -1.64 -8.54 2.00
CA ARG A 95 -2.70 -8.79 2.96
C ARG A 95 -3.76 -7.70 2.83
N LYS A 96 -4.91 -7.91 3.48
CA LYS A 96 -6.04 -6.97 3.43
C LYS A 96 -5.66 -5.52 3.77
N GLU A 97 -4.73 -5.32 4.72
CA GLU A 97 -4.26 -4.00 5.13
C GLU A 97 -3.41 -3.29 4.08
N CYS A 98 -2.89 -4.02 3.08
CA CYS A 98 -2.13 -3.50 1.95
C CYS A 98 -2.99 -3.07 0.76
N VAL A 99 -4.30 -3.32 0.81
CA VAL A 99 -5.22 -3.06 -0.31
C VAL A 99 -5.96 -1.75 -0.12
N PHE A 100 -5.79 -0.87 -1.08
CA PHE A 100 -6.37 0.47 -1.11
C PHE A 100 -7.30 0.63 -2.30
N ARG A 101 -8.25 1.56 -2.17
CA ARG A 101 -9.03 2.07 -3.28
C ARG A 101 -8.36 3.33 -3.84
N GLU A 102 -8.04 3.30 -5.12
CA GLU A 102 -7.58 4.45 -5.89
C GLU A 102 -8.81 5.22 -6.39
N LEU A 103 -8.92 6.51 -6.04
CA LEU A 103 -10.04 7.35 -6.42
C LEU A 103 -9.51 8.60 -7.13
N THR A 104 -10.25 9.09 -8.13
CA THR A 104 -9.94 10.39 -8.75
C THR A 104 -10.61 11.50 -7.95
N GLY A 105 -9.80 12.32 -7.29
CA GLY A 105 -10.23 13.51 -6.56
C GLY A 105 -10.32 14.76 -7.45
N LYS A 106 -10.53 15.91 -6.80
CA LYS A 106 -10.55 17.21 -7.49
C LYS A 106 -9.22 17.49 -8.18
N ASN A 107 -9.26 18.17 -9.33
CA ASN A 107 -8.08 18.51 -10.13
C ASN A 107 -7.22 17.28 -10.50
N PHE A 108 -7.84 16.12 -10.68
CA PHE A 108 -7.17 14.86 -11.05
C PHE A 108 -6.13 14.35 -10.04
N TYR A 109 -6.16 14.83 -8.79
CA TYR A 109 -5.36 14.23 -7.73
C TYR A 109 -5.90 12.85 -7.37
N THR A 110 -5.02 11.86 -7.32
CA THR A 110 -5.36 10.54 -6.78
C THR A 110 -5.57 10.62 -5.26
N LEU A 111 -6.68 10.08 -4.79
CA LEU A 111 -6.93 9.79 -3.39
C LEU A 111 -6.75 8.29 -3.17
N ILE A 112 -6.03 7.92 -2.11
CA ILE A 112 -5.78 6.53 -1.74
C ILE A 112 -6.48 6.29 -0.40
N ARG A 113 -7.49 5.42 -0.40
CA ARG A 113 -8.30 5.11 0.78
C ARG A 113 -8.16 3.65 1.18
N THR A 114 -8.16 3.33 2.47
CA THR A 114 -8.26 1.93 2.93
C THR A 114 -9.57 1.28 2.46
N CYS A 115 -9.53 -0.02 2.22
CA CYS A 115 -10.75 -0.80 1.92
C CYS A 115 -11.53 -1.17 3.19
N HIS A 116 -10.83 -1.34 4.31
CA HIS A 116 -11.42 -1.52 5.63
C HIS A 116 -11.75 -0.17 6.29
N SER A 117 -12.59 -0.23 7.32
CA SER A 117 -13.05 0.92 8.10
C SER A 117 -12.94 0.64 9.60
N ASP A 118 -13.03 1.70 10.40
CA ASP A 118 -13.23 1.62 11.84
C ASP A 118 -14.64 1.09 12.20
N ILE A 119 -14.91 1.02 13.50
CA ILE A 119 -16.20 0.59 14.06
C ILE A 119 -17.37 1.52 13.68
N HIS A 120 -17.08 2.75 13.22
CA HIS A 120 -18.05 3.76 12.81
C HIS A 120 -18.23 3.79 11.28
N GLY A 121 -17.53 2.95 10.52
CA GLY A 121 -17.60 2.89 9.07
C GLY A 121 -16.68 3.89 8.35
N HIS A 122 -15.79 4.60 9.07
CA HIS A 122 -14.83 5.52 8.48
C HIS A 122 -13.57 4.77 8.01
N GLY A 123 -13.19 4.95 6.75
CA GLY A 123 -11.90 4.50 6.24
C GLY A 123 -10.88 5.64 6.27
N TRP A 124 -9.60 5.28 6.23
CA TRP A 124 -8.49 6.23 6.26
C TRP A 124 -8.05 6.60 4.85
N TYR A 125 -7.58 7.83 4.69
CA TYR A 125 -6.96 8.30 3.46
C TYR A 125 -5.49 8.54 3.71
N LEU A 126 -4.65 8.05 2.81
CA LEU A 126 -3.22 8.33 2.85
C LEU A 126 -2.98 9.84 2.62
N SER A 127 -2.23 10.45 3.51
CA SER A 127 -1.99 11.88 3.54
C SER A 127 -0.58 12.21 4.03
N ILE A 128 -0.05 13.35 3.59
CA ILE A 128 1.19 13.91 4.13
C ILE A 128 0.88 15.33 4.57
N ASN A 129 1.07 15.64 5.85
CA ASN A 129 0.80 16.97 6.36
C ASN A 129 1.95 17.96 6.03
N ASN A 130 1.74 19.25 6.29
CA ASN A 130 2.73 20.29 5.98
C ASN A 130 4.05 20.19 6.76
N ARG A 131 4.12 19.34 7.79
CA ARG A 131 5.35 19.05 8.56
C ARG A 131 6.07 17.79 8.04
N GLY A 132 5.60 17.17 6.97
CA GLY A 132 6.18 15.93 6.43
C GLY A 132 5.81 14.67 7.24
N ARG A 133 4.74 14.71 8.03
CA ARG A 133 4.23 13.50 8.70
C ARG A 133 3.24 12.78 7.78
N VAL A 134 3.50 11.51 7.53
CA VAL A 134 2.61 10.61 6.77
C VAL A 134 1.55 10.05 7.74
N ALA A 135 0.29 10.05 7.33
CA ALA A 135 -0.87 9.55 8.10
C ALA A 135 -1.94 8.98 7.18
#